data_AF-A0A939JJ96-F1
#
_entry.id   AF-A0A939JJ96-F1
#
_cell.length_a   1.000
_cell.length_b   1.000
_cell.length_c   1.000
_cell.angle_alpha   90.00
_cell.angle_beta   90.00
_cell.angle_gamma   90.00
#
_symmetry.space_group_name_H-M   'P 1'
#
loop_
_entity.id
_entity.type
_entity.pdbx_description
1 polymer ?
#
loop_
_entity_poly.entity_id
_entity_poly.type
_entity_poly.pdbx_seq_one_letter_code
_entity_poly.pdbx_strand_id
1 'polypeptide(L)'
;MSTPYYEDVSPGSGSLAPRAHSASSDAKSLSLNGSWRFRLSPTADAEDESFAAQGYDAGSWPEITVPGHWVLQGHGAPIYTNHLYPFPVDPPRVPTENPTGDHLRSFDLPAGWPVDGDAVLRFDGVESCARVWLNGEQIGEFKGSRLPHEFAVGALLRPGGNVLAVRVHQWSSGSYLEDQDQWWLPGIFRDVTLQHRPEAAVRDFFVHSPYDHRTGEGTLSVASDPAGRITVPELGIDLATGESTTLPVEPWTAETPRLYDAELATGGERIPLRIGFRTVAVEDGLIKVNGRRILFRGVNRHEFHPETGRTLDLDTMRRDVELMKQHNINAVRTSHYPPHPAFLDLCDELGLWVIDECDLETHGFVEQEWRDNPVDDERWTPALIDRAARMVERDKNHPSVVIWS
;
A
#
# COMPACT_ATOMS: atom_id res chain seq x y z
N MET A 1 16.09 -22.41 -20.34
CA MET A 1 16.48 -21.49 -19.25
C MET A 1 15.21 -21.19 -18.46
N SER A 2 15.29 -21.09 -17.13
CA SER A 2 14.16 -20.65 -16.31
C SER A 2 13.80 -19.21 -16.69
N THR A 3 12.52 -18.87 -16.75
CA THR A 3 12.07 -17.48 -16.89
C THR A 3 12.62 -16.66 -15.71
N PRO A 4 13.24 -15.50 -15.93
CA PRO A 4 13.69 -14.64 -14.85
C PRO A 4 12.47 -14.05 -14.11
N TYR A 5 12.61 -13.81 -12.80
CA TYR A 5 11.49 -13.42 -11.94
C TYR A 5 10.81 -12.09 -12.32
N TYR A 6 11.56 -11.17 -12.92
CA TYR A 6 11.02 -9.91 -13.43
C TYR A 6 10.20 -10.11 -14.72
N GLU A 7 10.27 -11.25 -15.40
CA GLU A 7 9.37 -11.65 -16.50
C GLU A 7 8.34 -12.72 -16.06
N ASP A 8 8.40 -13.19 -14.81
CA ASP A 8 7.42 -14.12 -14.27
C ASP A 8 6.09 -13.40 -14.01
N VAL A 9 4.96 -13.97 -14.43
CA VAL A 9 3.64 -13.30 -14.34
C VAL A 9 2.96 -13.47 -12.98
N SER A 10 3.55 -14.23 -12.06
CA SER A 10 3.06 -14.36 -10.69
C SER A 10 3.28 -13.06 -9.89
N PRO A 11 2.49 -12.85 -8.82
CA PRO A 11 2.66 -11.71 -7.92
C PRO A 11 4.02 -11.69 -7.21
N GLY A 12 4.73 -12.82 -7.16
CA GLY A 12 6.01 -12.98 -6.46
C GLY A 12 5.95 -14.06 -5.39
N SER A 13 6.87 -13.99 -4.42
CA SER A 13 7.00 -15.00 -3.36
C SER A 13 7.53 -14.39 -2.05
N GLY A 14 7.28 -15.09 -0.93
CA GLY A 14 7.78 -14.72 0.39
C GLY A 14 6.93 -13.69 1.15
N SER A 15 6.10 -12.91 0.46
CA SER A 15 5.21 -11.96 1.14
C SER A 15 4.14 -12.67 1.97
N LEU A 16 3.87 -12.11 3.15
CA LEU A 16 2.74 -12.47 3.99
C LEU A 16 1.42 -12.09 3.30
N ALA A 17 0.32 -12.71 3.77
CA ALA A 17 -1.02 -12.35 3.34
C ALA A 17 -1.30 -10.86 3.62
N PRO A 18 -2.01 -10.16 2.72
CA PRO A 18 -2.38 -8.77 2.96
C PRO A 18 -3.30 -8.66 4.16
N ARG A 19 -3.19 -7.54 4.88
CA ARG A 19 -3.96 -7.23 6.10
C ARG A 19 -4.28 -5.74 6.15
N ALA A 20 -5.19 -5.36 7.03
CA ALA A 20 -5.55 -3.97 7.29
C ALA A 20 -4.33 -3.14 7.67
N HIS A 21 -4.25 -1.93 7.10
CA HIS A 21 -3.32 -0.93 7.59
C HIS A 21 -3.81 -0.37 8.93
N SER A 22 -2.88 -0.11 9.84
CA SER A 22 -3.10 0.69 11.03
C SER A 22 -2.14 1.87 11.04
N ALA A 23 -2.69 3.09 11.15
CA ALA A 23 -1.88 4.32 11.18
C ALA A 23 -0.92 4.35 12.38
N SER A 24 -1.30 3.70 13.48
CA SER A 24 -0.46 3.54 14.67
C SER A 24 -0.83 2.27 15.45
N SER A 25 0.11 1.85 16.28
CA SER A 25 -0.02 0.74 17.23
C SER A 25 0.97 0.98 18.38
N ASP A 26 0.74 0.37 19.54
CA ASP A 26 1.73 0.34 20.63
C ASP A 26 2.88 -0.65 20.37
N ALA A 27 2.77 -1.49 19.34
CA ALA A 27 3.87 -2.32 18.85
C ALA A 27 5.04 -1.46 18.36
N LYS A 28 6.27 -1.83 18.74
CA LYS A 28 7.45 -1.07 18.34
C LYS A 28 7.67 -1.12 16.83
N SER A 29 7.97 0.03 16.24
CA SER A 29 8.35 0.15 14.84
C SER A 29 9.67 0.91 14.69
N LEU A 30 10.35 0.67 13.59
CA LEU A 30 11.56 1.34 13.17
C LEU A 30 11.43 1.68 11.69
N SER A 31 11.40 2.99 11.38
CA SER A 31 11.52 3.43 9.98
C SER A 31 12.94 3.13 9.49
N LEU A 32 13.03 2.53 8.30
CA LEU A 32 14.28 2.31 7.58
C LEU A 32 14.49 3.34 6.46
N ASN A 33 13.63 4.36 6.40
CA ASN A 33 13.80 5.51 5.52
C ASN A 33 15.11 6.25 5.82
N GLY A 34 15.55 7.05 4.84
CA GLY A 34 16.74 7.89 4.92
C GLY A 34 17.71 7.58 3.79
N SER A 35 19.00 7.69 4.08
CA SER A 35 20.06 7.50 3.11
C SER A 35 20.46 6.03 2.95
N TRP A 36 20.43 5.52 1.72
CA TRP A 36 20.79 4.15 1.34
C TRP A 36 21.92 4.17 0.33
N ARG A 37 22.84 3.20 0.38
CA ARG A 37 23.83 3.02 -0.70
C ARG A 37 23.13 2.53 -1.95
N PHE A 38 23.51 3.06 -3.10
CA PHE A 38 22.80 2.83 -4.35
C PHE A 38 23.74 2.65 -5.54
N ARG A 39 23.40 1.72 -6.43
CA ARG A 39 24.01 1.56 -7.74
C ARG A 39 22.92 1.34 -8.78
N LEU A 40 22.99 2.09 -9.88
CA LEU A 40 22.13 1.89 -11.04
C LEU A 40 22.91 1.17 -12.14
N SER A 41 22.35 0.06 -12.63
CA SER A 41 22.84 -0.70 -13.76
C SER A 41 21.91 -0.56 -14.96
N PRO A 42 22.43 -0.61 -16.21
CA PRO A 42 21.62 -0.38 -17.41
C PRO A 42 20.72 -1.56 -17.80
N THR A 43 21.03 -2.78 -17.36
CA THR A 43 20.27 -4.00 -17.63
C THR A 43 20.04 -4.80 -16.35
N ALA A 44 19.04 -5.69 -16.36
CA ALA A 44 18.67 -6.51 -15.21
C ALA A 44 19.71 -7.59 -14.86
N ASP A 45 20.55 -7.99 -15.82
CA ASP A 45 21.58 -9.02 -15.72
C ASP A 45 23.01 -8.48 -15.71
N ALA A 46 23.18 -7.15 -15.68
CA ALA A 46 24.49 -6.50 -15.66
C ALA A 46 25.35 -6.88 -14.45
N GLU A 47 24.69 -7.22 -13.34
CA GLU A 47 25.30 -7.51 -12.06
C GLU A 47 24.68 -8.77 -11.46
N ASP A 48 25.52 -9.63 -10.87
CA ASP A 48 25.04 -10.76 -10.09
C ASP A 48 24.44 -10.29 -8.75
N GLU A 49 24.03 -11.25 -7.92
CA GLU A 49 23.40 -10.99 -6.63
C GLU A 49 24.40 -10.90 -5.47
N SER A 50 25.71 -10.83 -5.75
CA SER A 50 26.75 -10.80 -4.73
C SER A 50 26.64 -9.61 -3.79
N PHE A 51 26.01 -8.50 -4.25
CA PHE A 51 25.77 -7.31 -3.42
C PHE A 51 24.89 -7.58 -2.20
N ALA A 52 24.05 -8.61 -2.24
CA ALA A 52 23.20 -9.01 -1.12
C ALA A 52 23.97 -9.82 -0.06
N ALA A 53 25.17 -10.32 -0.38
CA ALA A 53 25.92 -11.18 0.53
C ALA A 53 26.32 -10.45 1.82
N GLN A 54 26.34 -11.20 2.93
CA GLN A 54 26.76 -10.64 4.20
C GLN A 54 28.22 -10.14 4.12
N GLY A 55 28.44 -8.89 4.55
CA GLY A 55 29.76 -8.27 4.54
C GLY A 55 30.21 -7.75 3.17
N TYR A 56 29.29 -7.66 2.20
CA TYR A 56 29.56 -7.00 0.93
C TYR A 56 30.06 -5.57 1.15
N ASP A 57 31.18 -5.24 0.51
CA ASP A 57 31.73 -3.89 0.51
C ASP A 57 31.16 -3.10 -0.67
N ALA A 58 30.19 -2.24 -0.39
CA ALA A 58 29.62 -1.32 -1.38
C ALA A 58 30.62 -0.23 -1.83
N GLY A 59 31.83 -0.17 -1.23
CA GLY A 59 32.91 0.71 -1.64
C GLY A 59 32.48 2.17 -1.74
N SER A 60 32.50 2.69 -2.97
CA SER A 60 32.17 4.09 -3.27
C SER A 60 30.77 4.31 -3.85
N TRP A 61 29.85 3.36 -3.64
CA TRP A 61 28.46 3.55 -4.08
C TRP A 61 27.91 4.88 -3.54
N PRO A 62 27.32 5.72 -4.42
CA PRO A 62 26.64 6.92 -3.97
C PRO A 62 25.48 6.58 -3.03
N GLU A 63 24.95 7.61 -2.41
CA GLU A 63 23.77 7.50 -1.56
C GLU A 63 22.53 8.00 -2.29
N ILE A 64 21.38 7.38 -2.02
CA ILE A 64 20.06 7.78 -2.49
C ILE A 64 19.12 7.95 -1.29
N THR A 65 18.18 8.88 -1.39
CA THR A 65 17.10 9.02 -0.41
C THR A 65 15.98 8.01 -0.70
N VAL A 66 15.61 7.25 0.33
CA VAL A 66 14.45 6.36 0.38
C VAL A 66 13.50 6.86 1.47
N PRO A 67 12.20 7.07 1.21
CA PRO A 67 11.54 6.90 -0.08
C PRO A 67 11.97 7.92 -1.13
N GLY A 68 11.95 7.51 -2.40
CA GLY A 68 12.17 8.39 -3.54
C GLY A 68 12.30 7.64 -4.88
N HIS A 69 12.15 8.39 -5.96
CA HIS A 69 12.39 7.89 -7.32
C HIS A 69 13.80 8.24 -7.76
N TRP A 70 14.58 7.27 -8.24
CA TRP A 70 15.99 7.52 -8.57
C TRP A 70 16.14 8.47 -9.77
N VAL A 71 15.16 8.48 -10.68
CA VAL A 71 15.13 9.37 -11.85
C VAL A 71 14.94 10.86 -11.48
N LEU A 72 14.48 11.14 -10.26
CA LEU A 72 14.39 12.49 -9.69
C LEU A 72 15.58 12.83 -8.78
N GLN A 73 16.53 11.91 -8.62
CA GLN A 73 17.74 12.06 -7.82
C GLN A 73 19.02 12.00 -8.66
N GLY A 74 18.90 12.29 -9.97
CA GLY A 74 20.03 12.37 -10.90
C GLY A 74 20.44 11.06 -11.58
N HIS A 75 19.64 10.00 -11.44
CA HIS A 75 19.92 8.70 -12.05
C HIS A 75 18.97 8.43 -13.23
N GLY A 76 19.30 8.89 -14.43
CA GLY A 76 18.39 8.80 -15.59
C GLY A 76 17.40 9.96 -15.61
N ALA A 77 16.20 9.74 -16.17
CA ALA A 77 15.17 10.77 -16.31
C ALA A 77 13.75 10.17 -16.28
N PRO A 78 12.74 10.92 -15.81
CA PRO A 78 11.33 10.55 -15.94
C PRO A 78 10.93 10.33 -17.40
N ILE A 79 10.04 9.37 -17.64
CA ILE A 79 9.42 9.12 -18.94
C ILE A 79 7.92 9.39 -18.79
N TYR A 80 7.32 10.15 -19.70
CA TYR A 80 5.88 10.32 -19.75
C TYR A 80 5.33 9.64 -21.01
N THR A 81 4.32 8.80 -20.81
CA THR A 81 3.45 8.29 -21.86
C THR A 81 2.01 8.36 -21.35
N ASN A 82 1.06 8.48 -22.27
CA ASN A 82 -0.35 8.32 -21.94
C ASN A 82 -0.70 6.83 -22.00
N HIS A 83 -1.11 6.33 -23.16
CA HIS A 83 -1.51 4.94 -23.34
C HIS A 83 -0.48 4.09 -24.10
N LEU A 84 0.62 4.68 -24.57
CA LEU A 84 1.64 3.91 -25.28
C LEU A 84 2.67 3.39 -24.27
N TYR A 85 2.87 2.07 -24.21
CA TYR A 85 4.01 1.53 -23.46
C TYR A 85 5.33 2.12 -24.00
N PRO A 86 6.27 2.51 -23.13
CA PRO A 86 7.58 3.01 -23.53
C PRO A 86 8.56 1.88 -23.95
N PHE A 87 8.05 0.67 -24.15
CA PHE A 87 8.79 -0.52 -24.58
C PHE A 87 7.93 -1.40 -25.51
N PRO A 88 8.54 -2.32 -26.29
CA PRO A 88 7.78 -3.22 -27.16
C PRO A 88 6.80 -4.10 -26.37
N VAL A 89 5.55 -4.19 -26.83
CA VAL A 89 4.51 -4.98 -26.18
C VAL A 89 4.60 -6.44 -26.63
N ASP A 90 5.30 -7.26 -25.83
CA ASP A 90 5.53 -8.71 -26.03
C ASP A 90 5.43 -9.45 -24.68
N PRO A 91 4.25 -9.46 -24.02
CA PRO A 91 4.14 -9.98 -22.66
C PRO A 91 4.49 -11.48 -22.56
N PRO A 92 5.23 -11.91 -21.52
CA PRO A 92 5.64 -11.12 -20.35
C PRO A 92 7.06 -10.54 -20.46
N ARG A 93 7.66 -10.51 -21.67
CA ARG A 93 9.05 -10.10 -21.87
C ARG A 93 9.24 -8.61 -21.65
N VAL A 94 10.40 -8.22 -21.14
CA VAL A 94 10.77 -6.81 -20.91
C VAL A 94 11.92 -6.40 -21.81
N PRO A 95 12.13 -5.08 -22.06
CA PRO A 95 13.28 -4.65 -22.85
C PRO A 95 14.60 -5.06 -22.19
N THR A 96 15.62 -5.37 -23.00
CA THR A 96 16.97 -5.67 -22.51
C THR A 96 17.56 -4.51 -21.70
N GLU A 97 17.34 -3.28 -22.19
CA GLU A 97 17.63 -2.05 -21.47
C GLU A 97 16.60 -1.86 -20.35
N ASN A 98 16.96 -2.38 -19.17
CA ASN A 98 16.11 -2.37 -17.99
C ASN A 98 16.87 -1.80 -16.81
N PRO A 99 16.76 -0.47 -16.58
CA PRO A 99 17.43 0.19 -15.46
C PRO A 99 17.12 -0.53 -14.14
N THR A 100 18.18 -0.97 -13.47
CA THR A 100 18.11 -1.84 -12.31
C THR A 100 18.89 -1.23 -11.16
N GLY A 101 18.18 -0.86 -10.09
CA GLY A 101 18.71 -0.21 -8.91
C GLY A 101 18.98 -1.20 -7.77
N ASP A 102 20.24 -1.35 -7.39
CA ASP A 102 20.65 -2.07 -6.19
C ASP A 102 20.72 -1.09 -5.02
N HIS A 103 19.97 -1.36 -3.94
CA HIS A 103 19.89 -0.55 -2.74
C HIS A 103 20.41 -1.34 -1.54
N LEU A 104 21.22 -0.70 -0.69
CA LEU A 104 21.79 -1.28 0.52
C LEU A 104 21.60 -0.36 1.73
N ARG A 105 21.06 -0.91 2.81
CA ARG A 105 20.85 -0.22 4.08
C ARG A 105 21.37 -1.04 5.24
N SER A 106 22.38 -0.50 5.91
CA SER A 106 22.80 -1.01 7.22
C SER A 106 22.00 -0.36 8.34
N PHE A 107 21.57 -1.14 9.32
CA PHE A 107 20.86 -0.62 10.49
C PHE A 107 21.08 -1.48 11.73
N ASP A 108 20.99 -0.82 12.89
CA ASP A 108 20.98 -1.45 14.20
C ASP A 108 19.57 -1.39 14.78
N LEU A 109 19.22 -2.39 15.59
CA LEU A 109 17.98 -2.31 16.35
C LEU A 109 18.16 -1.31 17.49
N PRO A 110 17.18 -0.44 17.77
CA PRO A 110 17.30 0.54 18.85
C PRO A 110 17.40 -0.17 20.21
N ALA A 111 18.00 0.52 21.18
CA ALA A 111 18.09 0.01 22.54
C ALA A 111 16.69 -0.34 23.09
N GLY A 112 16.56 -1.55 23.64
CA GLY A 112 15.29 -2.05 24.15
C GLY A 112 14.30 -2.48 23.06
N TRP A 113 14.75 -2.77 21.83
CA TRP A 113 13.95 -3.57 20.89
C TRP A 113 13.56 -4.90 21.56
N PRO A 114 12.28 -5.32 21.51
CA PRO A 114 11.85 -6.52 22.23
C PRO A 114 12.50 -7.77 21.62
N VAL A 115 12.88 -8.70 22.49
CA VAL A 115 13.52 -9.97 22.08
C VAL A 115 12.51 -11.10 21.87
N ASP A 116 11.35 -11.00 22.52
CA ASP A 116 10.24 -11.95 22.39
C ASP A 116 9.27 -11.49 21.30
N GLY A 117 8.58 -12.42 20.65
CA GLY A 117 7.72 -12.16 19.50
C GLY A 117 8.44 -12.31 18.17
N ASP A 118 7.83 -11.83 17.10
CA ASP A 118 8.35 -11.85 15.73
C ASP A 118 8.58 -10.42 15.22
N ALA A 119 9.02 -10.27 13.97
CA ALA A 119 9.09 -8.99 13.29
C ALA A 119 8.74 -9.13 11.81
N VAL A 120 8.13 -8.09 11.27
CA VAL A 120 7.83 -7.98 9.84
C VAL A 120 8.52 -6.78 9.23
N LEU A 121 9.09 -6.97 8.04
CA LEU A 121 9.57 -5.89 7.19
C LEU A 121 8.48 -5.53 6.19
N ARG A 122 8.08 -4.26 6.18
CA ARG A 122 7.02 -3.73 5.32
C ARG A 122 7.58 -2.75 4.29
N PHE A 123 7.17 -2.92 3.05
CA PHE A 123 7.34 -1.94 1.96
C PHE A 123 5.96 -1.43 1.57
N ASP A 124 5.73 -0.11 1.61
CA ASP A 124 4.43 0.48 1.24
C ASP A 124 4.29 0.79 -0.26
N GLY A 125 5.39 0.73 -1.03
CA GLY A 125 5.39 0.92 -2.49
C GLY A 125 6.79 0.92 -3.11
N VAL A 126 6.97 0.09 -4.14
CA VAL A 126 8.23 -0.05 -4.91
C VAL A 126 7.91 -0.25 -6.38
N GLU A 127 8.41 0.61 -7.26
CA GLU A 127 8.15 0.56 -8.69
C GLU A 127 9.33 -0.04 -9.49
N SER A 128 9.19 -1.16 -10.24
CA SER A 128 7.98 -1.99 -10.44
C SER A 128 8.08 -3.44 -9.96
N CYS A 129 9.29 -3.96 -9.81
CA CYS A 129 9.53 -5.30 -9.26
C CYS A 129 10.75 -5.28 -8.34
N ALA A 130 10.60 -5.83 -7.14
CA ALA A 130 11.66 -5.89 -6.15
C ALA A 130 12.00 -7.34 -5.78
N ARG A 131 13.29 -7.59 -5.55
CA ARG A 131 13.81 -8.76 -4.83
C ARG A 131 14.53 -8.28 -3.58
N VAL A 132 14.30 -8.96 -2.46
CA VAL A 132 14.69 -8.49 -1.14
C VAL A 132 15.52 -9.55 -0.41
N TRP A 133 16.59 -9.08 0.24
CA TRP A 133 17.42 -9.89 1.12
C TRP A 133 17.64 -9.19 2.45
N LEU A 134 17.68 -9.96 3.53
CA LEU A 134 18.09 -9.50 4.83
C LEU A 134 19.25 -10.36 5.33
N ASN A 135 20.36 -9.73 5.68
CA ASN A 135 21.56 -10.39 6.20
C ASN A 135 22.10 -11.53 5.29
N GLY A 136 21.95 -11.38 3.97
CA GLY A 136 22.38 -12.35 2.98
C GLY A 136 21.33 -13.40 2.60
N GLU A 137 20.21 -13.47 3.32
CA GLU A 137 19.13 -14.41 3.03
C GLU A 137 18.05 -13.75 2.16
N GLN A 138 17.70 -14.37 1.04
CA GLN A 138 16.61 -13.89 0.18
C GLN A 138 15.29 -14.15 0.90
N ILE A 139 14.55 -13.08 1.22
CA ILE A 139 13.26 -13.19 1.92
C ILE A 139 12.07 -13.20 0.97
N GLY A 140 12.25 -12.72 -0.27
CA GLY A 140 11.21 -12.80 -1.29
C GLY A 140 11.39 -11.82 -2.44
N GLU A 141 10.37 -11.77 -3.28
CA GLU A 141 10.25 -10.88 -4.43
C GLU A 141 8.79 -10.54 -4.68
N PHE A 142 8.51 -9.37 -5.25
CA PHE A 142 7.15 -8.92 -5.45
C PHE A 142 6.98 -7.92 -6.59
N LYS A 143 5.72 -7.73 -7.01
CA LYS A 143 5.22 -6.77 -8.01
C LYS A 143 3.96 -6.10 -7.48
N GLY A 144 3.48 -5.04 -8.14
CA GLY A 144 2.33 -4.26 -7.68
C GLY A 144 2.81 -2.99 -7.00
N SER A 145 3.21 -2.03 -7.84
CA SER A 145 4.05 -0.91 -7.43
C SER A 145 3.46 -0.08 -6.30
N ARG A 146 2.14 0.09 -6.28
CA ARG A 146 1.43 0.93 -5.30
C ARG A 146 0.81 0.13 -4.16
N LEU A 147 1.16 -1.14 -4.03
CA LEU A 147 0.59 -2.08 -3.06
C LEU A 147 1.61 -2.50 -1.99
N PRO A 148 1.19 -2.65 -0.73
CA PRO A 148 2.11 -3.00 0.34
C PRO A 148 2.48 -4.49 0.33
N HIS A 149 3.71 -4.76 0.77
CA HIS A 149 4.25 -6.10 0.92
C HIS A 149 4.94 -6.23 2.28
N GLU A 150 4.64 -7.31 3.01
CA GLU A 150 5.23 -7.61 4.31
C GLU A 150 5.96 -8.95 4.27
N PHE A 151 7.11 -9.05 4.93
CA PHE A 151 7.91 -10.26 5.04
C PHE A 151 8.21 -10.57 6.50
N ALA A 152 8.04 -11.83 6.92
CA ALA A 152 8.49 -12.26 8.24
C ALA A 152 10.03 -12.29 8.28
N VAL A 153 10.62 -11.59 9.25
CA VAL A 153 12.08 -11.39 9.32
C VAL A 153 12.66 -11.59 10.72
N GLY A 154 11.83 -11.88 11.74
CA GLY A 154 12.29 -11.94 13.13
C GLY A 154 13.47 -12.89 13.36
N ALA A 155 13.44 -14.08 12.74
CA ALA A 155 14.50 -15.08 12.84
C ALA A 155 15.86 -14.63 12.23
N LEU A 156 15.85 -13.63 11.35
CA LEU A 156 17.03 -13.13 10.65
C LEU A 156 17.63 -11.90 11.33
N LEU A 157 16.87 -11.21 12.17
CA LEU A 157 17.29 -9.98 12.82
C LEU A 157 18.39 -10.23 13.84
N ARG A 158 19.29 -9.24 13.93
CA ARG A 158 20.39 -9.19 14.89
C ARG A 158 20.28 -7.89 15.68
N PRO A 159 20.80 -7.82 16.92
CA PRO A 159 20.80 -6.56 17.67
C PRO A 159 21.51 -5.41 16.92
N GLY A 160 22.52 -5.71 16.12
CA GLY A 160 23.21 -4.73 15.28
C GLY A 160 23.85 -5.37 14.05
N GLY A 161 24.28 -4.51 13.12
CA GLY A 161 24.91 -4.91 11.87
C GLY A 161 23.97 -5.62 10.90
N ASN A 162 22.67 -5.30 10.94
CA ASN A 162 21.75 -5.82 9.93
C ASN A 162 21.99 -5.10 8.60
N VAL A 163 21.87 -5.84 7.50
CA VAL A 163 21.96 -5.30 6.14
C VAL A 163 20.72 -5.71 5.37
N LEU A 164 19.93 -4.73 4.96
CA LEU A 164 18.82 -4.89 4.03
C LEU A 164 19.32 -4.56 2.63
N ALA A 165 19.20 -5.52 1.72
CA ALA A 165 19.51 -5.37 0.31
C ALA A 165 18.23 -5.49 -0.53
N VAL A 166 18.06 -4.59 -1.50
CA VAL A 166 16.89 -4.59 -2.39
C VAL A 166 17.34 -4.32 -3.81
N ARG A 167 17.03 -5.22 -4.74
CA ARG A 167 17.17 -5.00 -6.18
C ARG A 167 15.81 -4.59 -6.73
N VAL A 168 15.77 -3.48 -7.45
CA VAL A 168 14.55 -2.94 -8.07
C VAL A 168 14.73 -2.84 -9.57
N HIS A 169 13.82 -3.41 -10.34
CA HIS A 169 13.77 -3.30 -11.79
C HIS A 169 12.74 -2.26 -12.21
N GLN A 170 13.10 -1.37 -13.14
CA GLN A 170 12.15 -0.42 -13.73
C GLN A 170 11.07 -1.16 -14.51
N TRP A 171 11.47 -2.09 -15.39
CA TRP A 171 10.57 -2.90 -16.19
C TRP A 171 10.43 -4.31 -15.64
N SER A 172 9.20 -4.78 -15.55
CA SER A 172 8.86 -6.17 -15.20
C SER A 172 7.58 -6.59 -15.94
N SER A 173 7.19 -7.85 -15.80
CA SER A 173 5.86 -8.32 -16.20
C SER A 173 4.76 -7.46 -15.55
N GLY A 174 5.00 -6.94 -14.33
CA GLY A 174 4.11 -6.01 -13.64
C GLY A 174 3.89 -4.70 -14.40
N SER A 175 4.85 -4.24 -15.21
CA SER A 175 4.72 -3.02 -16.01
C SER A 175 3.62 -3.11 -17.06
N TYR A 176 3.31 -4.32 -17.56
CA TYR A 176 2.16 -4.51 -18.45
C TYR A 176 0.82 -4.28 -17.76
N LEU A 177 0.76 -4.36 -16.42
CA LEU A 177 -0.44 -4.11 -15.63
C LEU A 177 -0.48 -2.67 -15.07
N GLU A 178 0.48 -1.83 -15.41
CA GLU A 178 0.69 -0.52 -14.79
C GLU A 178 0.91 0.58 -15.82
N ASP A 179 0.08 0.61 -16.86
CA ASP A 179 0.11 1.59 -17.96
C ASP A 179 -0.77 2.81 -17.70
N GLN A 180 -0.72 3.36 -16.49
CA GLN A 180 -1.46 4.58 -16.17
C GLN A 180 -0.94 5.79 -16.99
N ASP A 181 -1.83 6.71 -17.36
CA ASP A 181 -1.48 8.01 -17.97
C ASP A 181 -0.75 8.91 -16.96
N GLN A 182 0.55 8.66 -16.79
CA GLN A 182 1.40 9.31 -15.81
C GLN A 182 2.90 9.18 -16.16
N TRP A 183 3.75 9.71 -15.26
CA TRP A 183 5.19 9.52 -15.34
C TRP A 183 5.59 8.10 -14.89
N TRP A 184 6.46 7.44 -15.63
CA TRP A 184 7.21 6.26 -15.19
C TRP A 184 8.35 6.71 -14.26
N LEU A 185 8.30 6.31 -13.00
CA LEU A 185 9.19 6.78 -11.94
C LEU A 185 9.57 5.57 -11.07
N PRO A 186 10.61 4.81 -11.44
CA PRO A 186 11.02 3.65 -10.67
C PRO A 186 11.73 4.03 -9.36
N GLY A 187 11.67 3.13 -8.38
CA GLY A 187 12.31 3.30 -7.07
C GLY A 187 11.48 2.80 -5.90
N ILE A 188 12.09 2.81 -4.71
CA ILE A 188 11.40 2.56 -3.44
C ILE A 188 10.78 3.90 -3.03
N PHE A 189 9.55 4.17 -3.44
CA PHE A 189 8.97 5.52 -3.40
C PHE A 189 8.00 5.77 -2.23
N ARG A 190 7.73 4.75 -1.42
CA ARG A 190 7.04 4.84 -0.12
C ARG A 190 7.85 4.16 0.98
N ASP A 191 7.34 4.24 2.19
CA ASP A 191 8.04 3.85 3.41
C ASP A 191 8.54 2.39 3.40
N VAL A 192 9.71 2.22 4.03
CA VAL A 192 10.24 0.92 4.44
C VAL A 192 10.28 0.88 5.96
N THR A 193 9.55 -0.04 6.56
CA THR A 193 9.38 -0.07 8.02
C THR A 193 9.60 -1.47 8.57
N LEU A 194 10.39 -1.58 9.64
CA LEU A 194 10.46 -2.78 10.45
C LEU A 194 9.47 -2.67 11.60
N GLN A 195 8.59 -3.65 11.76
CA GLN A 195 7.60 -3.68 12.83
C GLN A 195 7.83 -4.91 13.71
N HIS A 196 7.97 -4.70 15.01
CA HIS A 196 7.89 -5.78 16.00
C HIS A 196 6.46 -6.30 16.07
N ARG A 197 6.31 -7.63 16.19
CA ARG A 197 5.03 -8.33 16.32
C ARG A 197 5.06 -9.11 17.64
N PRO A 198 4.55 -8.55 18.74
CA PRO A 198 4.50 -9.27 20.02
C PRO A 198 3.68 -10.55 19.94
N GLU A 199 3.83 -11.45 20.92
CA GLU A 199 2.93 -12.60 21.04
C GLU A 199 1.48 -12.10 21.16
N ALA A 200 0.56 -12.72 20.41
CA ALA A 200 -0.83 -12.27 20.27
C ALA A 200 -1.03 -10.88 19.63
N ALA A 201 -0.07 -10.37 18.85
CA ALA A 201 -0.27 -9.18 18.02
C ALA A 201 -1.40 -9.36 16.99
N VAL A 202 -2.10 -8.29 16.64
CA VAL A 202 -3.21 -8.26 15.69
C VAL A 202 -2.71 -8.58 14.27
N ARG A 203 -2.96 -9.80 13.81
CA ARG A 203 -2.61 -10.23 12.45
C ARG A 203 -3.50 -9.56 11.41
N ASP A 204 -4.79 -9.45 11.66
CA ASP A 204 -5.72 -8.66 10.85
C ASP A 204 -6.98 -8.33 11.65
N PHE A 205 -7.72 -7.31 11.21
CA PHE A 205 -9.01 -6.94 11.77
C PHE A 205 -9.93 -6.27 10.74
N PHE A 206 -11.24 -6.44 10.93
CA PHE A 206 -12.25 -5.83 10.07
C PHE A 206 -13.37 -5.22 10.92
N VAL A 207 -13.53 -3.91 10.80
CA VAL A 207 -14.61 -3.12 11.38
C VAL A 207 -15.83 -3.14 10.47
N HIS A 208 -16.98 -3.56 11.02
CA HIS A 208 -18.29 -3.40 10.42
C HIS A 208 -19.12 -2.41 11.26
N SER A 209 -19.49 -1.29 10.66
CA SER A 209 -20.22 -0.19 11.31
C SER A 209 -21.44 0.30 10.50
N PRO A 210 -22.37 -0.57 10.05
CA PRO A 210 -23.56 -0.11 9.33
C PRO A 210 -24.42 0.84 10.18
N TYR A 211 -25.04 1.80 9.50
CA TYR A 211 -26.05 2.72 10.04
C TYR A 211 -27.43 2.43 9.43
N ASP A 212 -28.45 2.32 10.29
CA ASP A 212 -29.85 2.25 9.89
C ASP A 212 -30.50 3.65 9.96
N HIS A 213 -30.75 4.21 8.78
CA HIS A 213 -31.35 5.54 8.63
C HIS A 213 -32.83 5.61 9.03
N ARG A 214 -33.50 4.48 9.29
CA ARG A 214 -34.90 4.43 9.71
C ARG A 214 -35.04 4.53 11.23
N THR A 215 -34.12 3.89 11.96
CA THR A 215 -34.12 3.90 13.43
C THR A 215 -33.18 4.96 14.00
N GLY A 216 -32.16 5.37 13.24
CA GLY A 216 -31.09 6.26 13.72
C GLY A 216 -29.99 5.52 14.49
N GLU A 217 -29.96 4.18 14.41
CA GLU A 217 -29.02 3.34 15.14
C GLU A 217 -27.86 2.87 14.25
N GLY A 218 -26.70 2.68 14.86
CA GLY A 218 -25.55 2.02 14.26
C GLY A 218 -25.31 0.67 14.91
N THR A 219 -24.92 -0.33 14.13
CA THR A 219 -24.46 -1.62 14.65
C THR A 219 -22.95 -1.69 14.50
N LEU A 220 -22.23 -1.92 15.58
CA LEU A 220 -20.77 -2.15 15.55
C LEU A 220 -20.48 -3.63 15.75
N SER A 221 -19.63 -4.19 14.89
CA SER A 221 -18.98 -5.48 15.09
C SER A 221 -17.55 -5.41 14.54
N VAL A 222 -16.59 -5.99 15.27
CA VAL A 222 -15.18 -6.02 14.84
C VAL A 222 -14.70 -7.46 14.85
N ALA A 223 -14.29 -7.98 13.69
CA ALA A 223 -13.55 -9.22 13.59
C ALA A 223 -12.06 -8.93 13.82
N SER A 224 -11.35 -9.81 14.53
CA SER A 224 -9.92 -9.68 14.79
C SER A 224 -9.29 -11.06 14.91
N ASP A 225 -8.07 -11.19 14.42
CA ASP A 225 -7.23 -12.36 14.63
C ASP A 225 -5.87 -11.94 15.22
N PRO A 226 -5.51 -12.34 16.46
CA PRO A 226 -6.32 -13.13 17.39
C PRO A 226 -7.52 -12.33 17.91
N ALA A 227 -8.41 -13.02 18.62
CA ALA A 227 -9.51 -12.37 19.32
C ALA A 227 -8.99 -11.34 20.33
N GLY A 228 -9.71 -10.23 20.44
CA GLY A 228 -9.38 -9.11 21.32
C GLY A 228 -10.64 -8.45 21.87
N ARG A 229 -10.49 -7.19 22.24
CA ARG A 229 -11.55 -6.35 22.83
C ARG A 229 -11.58 -5.01 22.12
N ILE A 230 -12.77 -4.57 21.73
CA ILE A 230 -13.00 -3.26 21.11
C ILE A 230 -13.67 -2.35 22.14
N THR A 231 -13.10 -1.16 22.32
CA THR A 231 -13.67 -0.11 23.18
C THR A 231 -13.98 1.14 22.36
N VAL A 232 -15.13 1.78 22.61
CA VAL A 232 -15.51 3.08 22.05
C VAL A 232 -16.02 3.95 23.21
N PRO A 233 -15.13 4.69 23.90
CA PRO A 233 -15.46 5.35 25.16
C PRO A 233 -16.67 6.29 25.08
N GLU A 234 -16.78 7.07 24.00
CA GLU A 234 -17.87 8.03 23.84
C GLU A 234 -19.25 7.35 23.74
N LEU A 235 -19.30 6.15 23.15
CA LEU A 235 -20.51 5.37 22.98
C LEU A 235 -20.75 4.38 24.14
N GLY A 236 -19.84 4.33 25.13
CA GLY A 236 -19.87 3.35 26.21
C GLY A 236 -19.77 1.90 25.72
N ILE A 237 -19.20 1.67 24.54
CA ILE A 237 -19.07 0.33 23.97
C ILE A 237 -17.82 -0.32 24.52
N ASP A 238 -17.98 -1.56 24.94
CA ASP A 238 -16.90 -2.40 25.41
C ASP A 238 -17.24 -3.88 25.17
N LEU A 239 -16.71 -4.44 24.08
CA LEU A 239 -17.14 -5.75 23.55
C LEU A 239 -15.94 -6.65 23.24
N ALA A 240 -16.16 -7.97 23.29
CA ALA A 240 -15.22 -8.88 22.67
C ALA A 240 -15.32 -8.78 21.14
N THR A 241 -14.20 -8.96 20.43
CA THR A 241 -14.22 -9.05 18.96
C THR A 241 -15.06 -10.26 18.52
N GLY A 242 -15.85 -10.12 17.47
CA GLY A 242 -16.84 -11.10 17.02
C GLY A 242 -18.23 -10.92 17.62
N GLU A 243 -18.37 -10.13 18.69
CA GLU A 243 -19.68 -9.69 19.19
C GLU A 243 -20.20 -8.48 18.39
N SER A 244 -21.46 -8.12 18.62
CA SER A 244 -22.06 -6.91 18.03
C SER A 244 -22.96 -6.19 19.02
N THR A 245 -23.08 -4.87 18.87
CA THR A 245 -24.03 -4.04 19.62
C THR A 245 -24.70 -3.04 18.69
N THR A 246 -25.94 -2.66 19.02
CA THR A 246 -26.72 -1.66 18.28
C THR A 246 -27.18 -0.57 19.23
N LEU A 247 -27.01 0.69 18.85
CA LEU A 247 -27.35 1.85 19.65
C LEU A 247 -27.52 3.10 18.78
N PRO A 248 -28.17 4.17 19.27
CA PRO A 248 -28.22 5.45 18.58
C PRO A 248 -26.81 6.03 18.34
N VAL A 249 -26.54 6.48 17.12
CA VAL A 249 -25.26 7.11 16.72
C VAL A 249 -25.49 8.25 15.73
N GLU A 250 -24.47 9.10 15.57
CA GLU A 250 -24.39 10.05 14.47
C GLU A 250 -23.70 9.37 13.26
N PRO A 251 -24.30 9.41 12.06
CA PRO A 251 -23.73 8.75 10.89
C PRO A 251 -22.56 9.53 10.31
N TRP A 252 -21.58 8.81 9.77
CA TRP A 252 -20.51 9.38 8.95
C TRP A 252 -21.04 9.71 7.54
N THR A 253 -20.72 10.92 7.06
CA THR A 253 -20.89 11.32 5.65
C THR A 253 -19.75 12.23 5.22
N ALA A 254 -19.53 12.42 3.92
CA ALA A 254 -18.56 13.43 3.44
C ALA A 254 -18.93 14.89 3.80
N GLU A 255 -20.19 15.17 4.17
CA GLU A 255 -20.66 16.50 4.59
C GLU A 255 -20.49 16.71 6.10
N THR A 256 -20.67 15.65 6.89
CA THR A 256 -20.54 15.60 8.35
C THR A 256 -19.72 14.35 8.73
N PRO A 257 -18.38 14.39 8.64
CA PRO A 257 -17.52 13.22 8.79
C PRO A 257 -17.35 12.79 10.26
N ARG A 258 -18.43 12.32 10.87
CA ARG A 258 -18.45 11.90 12.27
C ARG A 258 -17.63 10.63 12.48
N LEU A 259 -16.55 10.71 13.26
CA LEU A 259 -15.69 9.59 13.63
C LEU A 259 -15.61 9.39 15.16
N TYR A 260 -15.88 8.18 15.63
CA TYR A 260 -15.75 7.81 17.03
C TYR A 260 -14.38 7.19 17.31
N ASP A 261 -13.63 7.74 18.26
CA ASP A 261 -12.36 7.16 18.70
C ASP A 261 -12.60 5.82 19.38
N ALA A 262 -11.83 4.82 18.98
CA ALA A 262 -11.92 3.46 19.46
C ALA A 262 -10.52 2.85 19.67
N GLU A 263 -10.45 1.78 20.44
CA GLU A 263 -9.22 1.01 20.62
C GLU A 263 -9.53 -0.49 20.49
N LEU A 264 -8.82 -1.16 19.58
CA LEU A 264 -8.74 -2.62 19.51
C LEU A 264 -7.54 -3.08 20.33
N ALA A 265 -7.78 -3.89 21.36
CA ALA A 265 -6.74 -4.44 22.22
C ALA A 265 -6.76 -5.96 22.21
N THR A 266 -5.63 -6.59 21.93
CA THR A 266 -5.39 -8.02 22.16
C THR A 266 -4.54 -8.22 23.43
N GLY A 267 -4.08 -9.45 23.67
CA GLY A 267 -3.11 -9.72 24.74
C GLY A 267 -1.75 -9.06 24.52
N GLY A 268 -1.40 -8.68 23.29
CA GLY A 268 -0.05 -8.20 22.95
C GLY A 268 0.02 -6.86 22.23
N GLU A 269 -1.09 -6.34 21.69
CA GLU A 269 -1.08 -5.13 20.87
C GLU A 269 -2.36 -4.30 21.08
N ARG A 270 -2.23 -2.98 21.03
CA ARG A 270 -3.32 -2.00 21.04
C ARG A 270 -3.23 -1.13 19.79
N ILE A 271 -4.34 -1.06 19.07
CA ILE A 271 -4.48 -0.29 17.83
C ILE A 271 -5.57 0.77 18.04
N PRO A 272 -5.23 2.07 18.00
CA PRO A 272 -6.21 3.15 17.91
C PRO A 272 -6.96 3.08 16.57
N LEU A 273 -8.28 3.22 16.62
CA LEU A 273 -9.18 3.18 15.47
C LEU A 273 -10.11 4.39 15.48
N ARG A 274 -10.64 4.72 14.30
CA ARG A 274 -11.68 5.74 14.13
C ARG A 274 -12.87 5.13 13.41
N ILE A 275 -14.02 5.07 14.06
CA ILE A 275 -15.22 4.40 13.54
C ILE A 275 -16.17 5.43 12.92
N GLY A 276 -16.43 5.31 11.63
CA GLY A 276 -17.52 6.03 10.96
C GLY A 276 -18.71 5.10 10.70
N PHE A 277 -19.89 5.42 11.23
CA PHE A 277 -21.09 4.61 11.00
C PHE A 277 -21.76 5.00 9.69
N ARG A 278 -21.76 4.10 8.70
CA ARG A 278 -22.40 4.35 7.40
C ARG A 278 -22.75 3.06 6.67
N THR A 279 -23.87 3.10 5.96
CA THR A 279 -24.30 2.01 5.06
C THR A 279 -24.37 2.51 3.63
N VAL A 280 -23.67 1.84 2.73
CA VAL A 280 -23.76 2.05 1.27
C VAL A 280 -24.69 0.98 0.69
N ALA A 281 -25.62 1.39 -0.18
CA ALA A 281 -26.53 0.47 -0.87
C ALA A 281 -26.79 0.93 -2.30
N VAL A 282 -27.00 -0.03 -3.20
CA VAL A 282 -27.57 0.22 -4.53
C VAL A 282 -29.04 -0.18 -4.50
N GLU A 283 -29.92 0.81 -4.58
CA GLU A 283 -31.37 0.62 -4.51
C GLU A 283 -32.03 1.46 -5.60
N ASP A 284 -32.96 0.86 -6.36
CA ASP A 284 -33.68 1.52 -7.45
C ASP A 284 -32.74 2.14 -8.51
N GLY A 285 -31.58 1.53 -8.74
CA GLY A 285 -30.55 2.02 -9.66
C GLY A 285 -29.78 3.24 -9.15
N LEU A 286 -29.89 3.57 -7.86
CA LEU A 286 -29.20 4.70 -7.23
C LEU A 286 -28.21 4.21 -6.18
N ILE A 287 -27.01 4.79 -6.17
CA ILE A 287 -26.08 4.66 -5.06
C ILE A 287 -26.60 5.57 -3.93
N LYS A 288 -26.94 4.94 -2.80
CA LYS A 288 -27.41 5.59 -1.59
C LYS A 288 -26.41 5.38 -0.47
N VAL A 289 -26.20 6.41 0.34
CA VAL A 289 -25.51 6.31 1.63
C VAL A 289 -26.49 6.75 2.70
N ASN A 290 -26.64 5.93 3.74
CA ASN A 290 -27.56 6.20 4.86
C ASN A 290 -28.99 6.49 4.36
N GLY A 291 -29.46 5.70 3.38
CA GLY A 291 -30.80 5.80 2.78
C GLY A 291 -31.02 6.96 1.81
N ARG A 292 -30.02 7.82 1.58
CA ARG A 292 -30.11 8.98 0.70
C ARG A 292 -29.24 8.81 -0.54
N ARG A 293 -29.79 9.11 -1.71
CA ARG A 293 -29.00 9.22 -2.94
C ARG A 293 -27.90 10.27 -2.74
N ILE A 294 -26.68 9.92 -3.08
CA ILE A 294 -25.55 10.87 -3.08
C ILE A 294 -25.28 11.42 -4.49
N LEU A 295 -24.61 12.57 -4.54
CA LEU A 295 -24.07 13.16 -5.76
C LEU A 295 -22.56 13.31 -5.58
N PHE A 296 -21.78 12.60 -6.39
CA PHE A 296 -20.34 12.78 -6.46
C PHE A 296 -20.02 14.09 -7.19
N ARG A 297 -19.39 15.03 -6.47
CA ARG A 297 -18.73 16.22 -6.98
C ARG A 297 -17.24 15.94 -6.91
N GLY A 298 -16.81 15.03 -7.78
CA GLY A 298 -15.54 14.34 -7.65
C GLY A 298 -14.43 14.89 -8.53
N VAL A 299 -13.20 14.54 -8.15
CA VAL A 299 -11.99 14.67 -8.97
C VAL A 299 -11.25 13.34 -8.99
N ASN A 300 -10.45 13.12 -10.03
CA ASN A 300 -9.41 12.09 -10.03
C ASN A 300 -8.14 12.70 -9.41
N ARG A 301 -7.49 11.97 -8.51
CA ARG A 301 -6.24 12.40 -7.87
C ARG A 301 -5.18 11.31 -8.03
N HIS A 302 -4.18 11.58 -8.87
CA HIS A 302 -2.89 10.91 -8.78
C HIS A 302 -2.08 11.48 -7.62
N GLU A 303 -1.19 10.65 -7.05
CA GLU A 303 -0.14 11.14 -6.17
C GLU A 303 0.96 11.81 -7.00
N PHE A 304 1.15 13.11 -6.84
CA PHE A 304 2.21 13.82 -7.57
C PHE A 304 2.65 15.09 -6.86
N HIS A 305 3.96 15.25 -6.71
CA HIS A 305 4.62 16.47 -6.29
C HIS A 305 5.71 16.83 -7.33
N PRO A 306 5.83 18.10 -7.73
CA PRO A 306 6.71 18.50 -8.83
C PRO A 306 8.20 18.18 -8.62
N GLU A 307 8.65 18.07 -7.37
CA GLU A 307 10.06 17.79 -7.06
C GLU A 307 10.32 16.32 -6.69
N THR A 308 9.32 15.63 -6.14
CA THR A 308 9.49 14.30 -5.52
C THR A 308 8.64 13.21 -6.16
N GLY A 309 7.87 13.53 -7.21
CA GLY A 309 7.06 12.56 -7.94
C GLY A 309 5.94 12.00 -7.07
N ARG A 310 5.85 10.67 -6.96
CA ARG A 310 4.84 9.98 -6.13
C ARG A 310 5.23 9.88 -4.65
N THR A 311 6.41 10.39 -4.24
CA THR A 311 6.79 10.47 -2.83
C THR A 311 6.20 11.74 -2.21
N LEU A 312 5.04 11.61 -1.58
CA LEU A 312 4.31 12.71 -0.93
C LEU A 312 4.47 12.70 0.59
N ASP A 313 4.59 13.89 1.19
CA ASP A 313 4.45 14.05 2.63
C ASP A 313 2.98 14.26 3.06
N LEU A 314 2.73 14.11 4.36
CA LEU A 314 1.39 14.23 4.95
C LEU A 314 0.79 15.63 4.77
N ASP A 315 1.63 16.67 4.82
CA ASP A 315 1.19 18.06 4.70
C ASP A 315 0.69 18.36 3.29
N THR A 316 1.37 17.84 2.27
CA THR A 316 0.95 17.92 0.86
C THR A 316 -0.37 17.18 0.67
N MET A 317 -0.48 15.94 1.17
CA MET A 317 -1.73 15.17 1.09
C MET A 317 -2.90 15.88 1.78
N ARG A 318 -2.68 16.46 2.97
CA ARG A 318 -3.69 17.26 3.68
C ARG A 318 -4.08 18.48 2.90
N ARG A 319 -3.11 19.20 2.35
CA ARG A 319 -3.34 20.41 1.58
C ARG A 319 -4.22 20.13 0.36
N ASP A 320 -4.03 19.00 -0.31
CA ASP A 320 -4.89 18.57 -1.41
C ASP A 320 -6.34 18.41 -0.97
N VAL A 321 -6.59 17.67 0.12
CA VAL A 321 -7.96 17.45 0.64
C VAL A 321 -8.60 18.76 1.07
N GLU A 322 -7.87 19.62 1.80
CA GLU A 322 -8.38 20.94 2.21
C GLU A 322 -8.74 21.82 1.00
N LEU A 323 -7.91 21.84 -0.04
CA LEU A 323 -8.19 22.56 -1.27
C LEU A 323 -9.44 22.02 -1.96
N MET A 324 -9.62 20.70 -2.01
CA MET A 324 -10.83 20.07 -2.53
C MET A 324 -12.07 20.58 -1.78
N LYS A 325 -12.04 20.52 -0.43
CA LYS A 325 -13.15 20.97 0.42
C LYS A 325 -13.45 22.47 0.23
N GLN A 326 -12.43 23.32 0.11
CA GLN A 326 -12.57 24.75 -0.17
C GLN A 326 -13.26 25.02 -1.53
N HIS A 327 -13.20 24.07 -2.46
CA HIS A 327 -13.79 24.17 -3.79
C HIS A 327 -15.06 23.31 -3.97
N ASN A 328 -15.74 22.96 -2.87
CA ASN A 328 -16.99 22.19 -2.84
C ASN A 328 -16.90 20.77 -3.43
N ILE A 329 -15.69 20.22 -3.56
CA ILE A 329 -15.48 18.82 -3.90
C ILE A 329 -15.85 17.97 -2.69
N ASN A 330 -16.59 16.88 -2.93
CA ASN A 330 -17.02 15.95 -1.88
C ASN A 330 -16.61 14.50 -2.16
N ALA A 331 -15.87 14.26 -3.24
CA ALA A 331 -15.46 12.92 -3.64
C ALA A 331 -14.11 12.92 -4.35
N VAL A 332 -13.41 11.81 -4.26
CA VAL A 332 -12.14 11.59 -4.94
C VAL A 332 -12.08 10.15 -5.45
N ARG A 333 -11.56 9.97 -6.65
CA ARG A 333 -11.13 8.67 -7.17
C ARG A 333 -9.61 8.60 -7.13
N THR A 334 -9.08 7.52 -6.58
CA THR A 334 -7.63 7.28 -6.45
C THR A 334 -7.07 6.77 -7.77
N SER A 335 -7.13 7.61 -8.80
CA SER A 335 -6.70 7.30 -10.16
C SER A 335 -5.19 7.03 -10.20
N HIS A 336 -4.71 5.85 -10.62
CA HIS A 336 -5.46 4.61 -10.89
C HIS A 336 -4.81 3.46 -10.12
N TYR A 337 -4.73 3.66 -8.80
CA TYR A 337 -4.06 2.80 -7.84
C TYR A 337 -4.34 3.27 -6.41
N PRO A 338 -4.18 2.39 -5.40
CA PRO A 338 -4.41 2.79 -4.02
C PRO A 338 -3.38 3.85 -3.57
N PRO A 339 -3.82 4.93 -2.90
CA PRO A 339 -2.94 6.02 -2.49
C PRO A 339 -2.05 5.58 -1.31
N HIS A 340 -1.18 6.47 -0.84
CA HIS A 340 -0.54 6.30 0.45
C HIS A 340 -1.64 6.12 1.54
N PRO A 341 -1.54 5.15 2.46
CA PRO A 341 -2.63 4.84 3.41
C PRO A 341 -3.11 6.05 4.22
N ALA A 342 -2.19 6.92 4.65
CA ALA A 342 -2.52 8.15 5.36
C ALA A 342 -3.44 9.11 4.58
N PHE A 343 -3.57 9.01 3.25
CA PHE A 343 -4.52 9.80 2.49
C PHE A 343 -5.98 9.42 2.79
N LEU A 344 -6.25 8.13 3.02
CA LEU A 344 -7.60 7.66 3.37
C LEU A 344 -8.00 8.11 4.78
N ASP A 345 -7.04 8.17 5.71
CA ASP A 345 -7.23 8.77 7.02
C ASP A 345 -7.68 10.23 6.95
N LEU A 346 -7.17 11.00 5.97
CA LEU A 346 -7.58 12.38 5.72
C LEU A 346 -8.97 12.46 5.09
N CYS A 347 -9.30 11.52 4.21
CA CYS A 347 -10.62 11.44 3.59
C CYS A 347 -11.69 11.10 4.61
N ASP A 348 -11.39 10.23 5.57
CA ASP A 348 -12.28 9.92 6.70
C ASP A 348 -12.50 11.15 7.59
N GLU A 349 -11.43 11.88 7.93
CA GLU A 349 -11.45 13.02 8.85
C GLU A 349 -12.10 14.27 8.25
N LEU A 350 -11.73 14.62 7.02
CA LEU A 350 -12.15 15.85 6.35
C LEU A 350 -13.40 15.64 5.46
N GLY A 351 -13.80 14.39 5.28
CA GLY A 351 -15.02 13.99 4.59
C GLY A 351 -14.90 14.08 3.06
N LEU A 352 -14.47 12.98 2.44
CA LEU A 352 -14.60 12.75 1.00
C LEU A 352 -15.17 11.35 0.76
N TRP A 353 -16.07 11.22 -0.22
CA TRP A 353 -16.42 9.90 -0.74
C TRP A 353 -15.27 9.39 -1.60
N VAL A 354 -14.72 8.24 -1.26
CA VAL A 354 -13.59 7.66 -1.98
C VAL A 354 -14.07 6.50 -2.86
N ILE A 355 -13.70 6.57 -4.13
CA ILE A 355 -13.62 5.41 -5.02
C ILE A 355 -12.16 4.97 -4.95
N ASP A 356 -11.91 3.87 -4.24
CA ASP A 356 -10.55 3.35 -4.10
C ASP A 356 -10.29 2.33 -5.22
N GLU A 357 -9.26 2.58 -6.01
CA GLU A 357 -9.06 1.91 -7.28
C GLU A 357 -7.83 1.01 -7.26
N CYS A 358 -8.01 -0.21 -7.77
CA CYS A 358 -6.94 -1.19 -7.84
C CYS A 358 -5.81 -0.71 -8.75
N ASP A 359 -4.58 -1.12 -8.41
CA ASP A 359 -3.41 -0.84 -9.22
C ASP A 359 -3.40 -1.70 -10.50
N LEU A 360 -4.17 -1.32 -11.52
CA LEU A 360 -4.34 -2.09 -12.75
C LEU A 360 -4.72 -1.19 -13.94
N GLU A 361 -3.85 -1.09 -14.94
CA GLU A 361 -4.17 -0.49 -16.24
C GLU A 361 -3.40 -1.19 -17.37
N THR A 362 -4.10 -1.60 -18.42
CA THR A 362 -3.55 -2.32 -19.60
C THR A 362 -3.81 -1.55 -20.90
N HIS A 363 -3.91 -0.22 -20.83
CA HIS A 363 -4.46 0.61 -21.89
C HIS A 363 -3.74 0.44 -23.23
N GLY A 364 -2.42 0.35 -23.24
CA GLY A 364 -1.63 0.22 -24.46
C GLY A 364 -1.88 -1.04 -25.28
N PHE A 365 -2.56 -2.05 -24.73
CA PHE A 365 -3.04 -3.18 -25.51
C PHE A 365 -4.11 -2.78 -26.55
N VAL A 366 -4.70 -1.58 -26.46
CA VAL A 366 -5.56 -1.03 -27.52
C VAL A 366 -4.84 -0.96 -28.88
N GLU A 367 -3.53 -0.70 -28.88
CA GLU A 367 -2.70 -0.66 -30.10
C GLU A 367 -2.51 -2.04 -30.75
N GLN A 368 -2.83 -3.11 -30.01
CA GLN A 368 -2.83 -4.49 -30.49
C GLN A 368 -4.23 -5.07 -30.64
N GLU A 369 -5.27 -4.21 -30.68
CA GLU A 369 -6.68 -4.64 -30.67
C GLU A 369 -7.02 -5.58 -29.50
N TRP A 370 -6.38 -5.34 -28.34
CA TRP A 370 -6.50 -6.15 -27.11
C TRP A 370 -6.00 -7.59 -27.22
N ARG A 371 -5.27 -7.93 -28.29
CA ARG A 371 -4.60 -9.25 -28.39
C ARG A 371 -3.56 -9.39 -27.31
N ASP A 372 -3.48 -10.58 -26.73
CA ASP A 372 -2.53 -10.94 -25.67
C ASP A 372 -2.63 -10.05 -24.40
N ASN A 373 -3.76 -9.36 -24.19
CA ASN A 373 -3.98 -8.54 -23.00
C ASN A 373 -3.95 -9.42 -21.72
N PRO A 374 -3.10 -9.10 -20.73
CA PRO A 374 -3.01 -9.83 -19.47
C PRO A 374 -4.33 -10.12 -18.76
N VAL A 375 -5.33 -9.24 -18.88
CA VAL A 375 -6.62 -9.43 -18.19
C VAL A 375 -7.47 -10.56 -18.78
N ASP A 376 -7.17 -11.03 -20.00
CA ASP A 376 -7.84 -12.15 -20.67
C ASP A 376 -6.96 -13.43 -20.71
N ASP A 377 -5.82 -13.40 -20.02
CA ASP A 377 -4.88 -14.53 -19.95
C ASP A 377 -4.84 -15.11 -18.53
N GLU A 378 -5.32 -16.36 -18.40
CA GLU A 378 -5.44 -17.05 -17.12
C GLU A 378 -4.12 -17.12 -16.33
N ARG A 379 -2.96 -17.07 -17.01
CA ARG A 379 -1.64 -17.06 -16.36
C ARG A 379 -1.45 -15.86 -15.43
N TRP A 380 -2.13 -14.75 -15.68
CA TRP A 380 -2.06 -13.52 -14.89
C TRP A 380 -3.09 -13.45 -13.77
N THR A 381 -4.08 -14.34 -13.74
CA THR A 381 -5.12 -14.39 -12.70
C THR A 381 -4.55 -14.25 -11.28
N PRO A 382 -3.46 -14.95 -10.89
CA PRO A 382 -2.88 -14.78 -9.55
C PRO A 382 -2.42 -13.35 -9.26
N ALA A 383 -1.82 -12.65 -10.23
CA ALA A 383 -1.36 -11.27 -10.05
C ALA A 383 -2.54 -10.28 -10.01
N LEU A 384 -3.58 -10.49 -10.82
CA LEU A 384 -4.78 -9.64 -10.82
C LEU A 384 -5.54 -9.75 -9.50
N ILE A 385 -5.73 -10.97 -8.99
CA ILE A 385 -6.41 -11.21 -7.71
C ILE A 385 -5.58 -10.71 -6.53
N ASP A 386 -4.26 -10.91 -6.54
CA ASP A 386 -3.37 -10.38 -5.51
C ASP A 386 -3.43 -8.84 -5.43
N ARG A 387 -3.46 -8.15 -6.58
CA ARG A 387 -3.63 -6.69 -6.63
C ARG A 387 -4.92 -6.20 -5.98
N ALA A 388 -6.04 -6.85 -6.32
CA ALA A 388 -7.35 -6.53 -5.74
C ALA A 388 -7.40 -6.83 -4.24
N ALA A 389 -6.89 -7.99 -3.83
CA ALA A 389 -6.86 -8.41 -2.43
C ALA A 389 -6.00 -7.45 -1.59
N ARG A 390 -4.80 -7.07 -2.05
CA ARG A 390 -3.93 -6.14 -1.33
C ARG A 390 -4.56 -4.77 -1.10
N MET A 391 -5.29 -4.23 -2.09
CA MET A 391 -6.04 -2.98 -1.91
C MET A 391 -7.14 -3.15 -0.87
N VAL A 392 -8.06 -4.09 -1.12
CA VAL A 392 -9.26 -4.26 -0.27
C VAL A 392 -8.85 -4.57 1.16
N GLU A 393 -7.93 -5.50 1.37
CA GLU A 393 -7.51 -5.89 2.71
C GLU A 393 -6.82 -4.76 3.46
N ARG A 394 -6.05 -3.90 2.78
CA ARG A 394 -5.37 -2.75 3.37
C ARG A 394 -6.38 -1.70 3.86
N ASP A 395 -7.40 -1.43 3.05
CA ASP A 395 -8.22 -0.21 3.17
C ASP A 395 -9.66 -0.44 3.65
N LYS A 396 -10.06 -1.70 3.88
CA LYS A 396 -11.43 -2.14 4.25
C LYS A 396 -12.06 -1.43 5.46
N ASN A 397 -11.26 -0.80 6.32
CA ASN A 397 -11.71 -0.17 7.56
C ASN A 397 -12.01 1.33 7.43
N HIS A 398 -11.79 1.94 6.25
CA HIS A 398 -12.04 3.37 6.03
C HIS A 398 -13.51 3.65 5.68
N PRO A 399 -14.28 4.41 6.49
CA PRO A 399 -15.65 4.78 6.15
C PRO A 399 -15.75 5.64 4.89
N SER A 400 -14.69 6.37 4.51
CA SER A 400 -14.65 7.17 3.28
C SER A 400 -14.72 6.34 2.01
N VAL A 401 -14.18 5.12 2.00
CA VAL A 401 -14.25 4.22 0.86
C VAL A 401 -15.68 3.71 0.71
N VAL A 402 -16.32 4.07 -0.40
CA VAL A 402 -17.71 3.69 -0.71
C VAL A 402 -17.81 2.79 -1.95
N ILE A 403 -16.76 2.73 -2.76
CA ILE A 403 -16.66 1.91 -3.97
C ILE A 403 -15.22 1.40 -4.08
N TRP A 404 -15.06 0.11 -4.40
CA TRP A 404 -13.83 -0.47 -4.91
C TRP A 404 -13.90 -0.48 -6.44
N SER A 405 -12.87 0.01 -7.12
CA SER A 405 -12.78 0.02 -8.58
C SER A 405 -11.74 -0.92 -9.14
#